data_AF-V9IKA1-F1
#
_entry.id   AF-V9IKA1-F1
#
_cell.length_a   1.000
_cell.length_b   1.000
_cell.length_c   1.000
_cell.angle_alpha   90.00
_cell.angle_beta   90.00
_cell.angle_gamma   90.00
#
_symmetry.space_group_name_H-M   'P 1'
#
loop_
_entity.id
_entity.type
_entity.pdbx_description
1 polymer ?
#
loop_
_entity_poly.entity_id
_entity_poly.type
_entity_poly.pdbx_seq_one_letter_code
_entity_poly.pdbx_strand_id
1 'polypeptide(L)' 'MYPNTRASKLPVHVKDALTERSMTFLHRYCTFQRNEPCALPAIVEMVAAFMKIAPEEVALATAFNALKLFGLNQ' A
#
# COMPACT_ATOMS: atom_id res chain seq x y z
N MET A 1 -8.99 3.08 -3.00
CA MET A 1 -7.97 4.16 -3.03
C MET A 1 -6.88 3.77 -4.00
N TYR A 2 -6.72 4.49 -5.13
CA TYR A 2 -5.60 4.27 -6.04
C TYR A 2 -4.33 4.95 -5.48
N PRO A 3 -3.21 4.23 -5.26
CA PRO A 3 -1.96 4.83 -4.79
C PRO A 3 -1.27 5.56 -5.95
N ASN A 4 -1.39 6.88 -6.01
CA ASN A 4 -0.72 7.67 -7.05
C ASN A 4 0.79 7.81 -6.77
N THR A 5 1.56 6.82 -7.20
CA THR A 5 3.02 6.75 -7.02
C THR A 5 3.79 7.80 -7.83
N ARG A 6 3.12 8.47 -8.78
CA ARG A 6 3.69 9.52 -9.65
C ARG A 6 3.31 10.93 -9.22
N ALA A 7 2.64 11.09 -8.07
CA ALA A 7 2.24 12.41 -7.59
C ALA A 7 3.46 13.34 -7.42
N SER A 8 3.34 14.57 -7.91
CA SER A 8 4.43 15.56 -7.89
C SER A 8 4.86 15.94 -6.46
N LYS A 9 3.90 15.96 -5.52
CA LYS A 9 4.13 16.26 -4.11
C LYS A 9 4.56 15.06 -3.26
N LEU A 10 4.71 13.87 -3.87
CA LEU A 10 5.12 12.68 -3.12
C LEU A 10 6.64 12.75 -2.83
N PRO A 11 7.06 12.66 -1.55
CA PRO A 11 8.47 12.73 -1.19
C PRO A 11 9.30 11.64 -1.87
N VAL A 12 10.55 11.95 -2.20
CA VAL A 12 11.47 11.03 -2.91
C VAL A 12 11.67 9.73 -2.12
N HIS A 13 11.90 9.81 -0.80
CA HIS A 13 12.06 8.62 0.05
C HIS A 13 10.85 7.68 0.05
N VAL A 14 9.63 8.19 -0.20
CA VAL A 14 8.43 7.36 -0.31
C VAL A 14 8.35 6.67 -1.66
N LYS A 15 8.80 7.33 -2.73
CA LYS A 15 8.90 6.72 -4.07
C LYS A 15 9.92 5.59 -4.09
N ASP A 16 11.06 5.81 -3.45
CA ASP A 16 12.17 4.85 -3.41
C ASP A 16 11.89 3.62 -2.53
N ALA A 17 10.92 3.72 -1.62
CA ALA A 17 10.51 2.61 -0.75
C ALA A 17 9.61 1.57 -1.46
N LEU A 18 9.07 1.89 -2.65
CA LEU A 18 8.16 1.02 -3.37
C LEU A 18 8.90 -0.12 -4.07
N THR A 19 8.46 -1.35 -3.86
CA THR A 19 9.11 -2.51 -4.47
C THR A 19 8.70 -2.68 -5.93
N GLU A 20 9.60 -3.24 -6.75
CA GLU A 20 9.31 -3.53 -8.16
C GLU A 20 8.09 -4.45 -8.32
N ARG A 21 7.92 -5.41 -7.39
CA ARG A 21 6.79 -6.33 -7.38
C ARG A 21 5.47 -5.59 -7.19
N SER A 22 5.38 -4.72 -6.19
CA SER A 22 4.20 -3.89 -5.90
C SER A 22 3.88 -2.96 -7.08
N MET A 23 4.91 -2.33 -7.65
CA MET A 23 4.79 -1.49 -8.83
C MET A 23 4.32 -2.24 -10.07
N THR A 24 4.75 -3.49 -10.26
CA THR A 24 4.30 -4.35 -11.36
C THR A 24 2.80 -4.61 -11.29
N PHE A 25 2.27 -4.99 -10.12
CA PHE A 25 0.82 -5.19 -9.95
C PHE A 25 0.05 -3.89 -10.15
N LEU A 26 0.53 -2.78 -9.57
CA LEU A 26 -0.11 -1.48 -9.68
C LEU A 26 -0.21 -1.01 -11.13
N HIS A 27 0.89 -1.08 -11.90
CA HIS A 27 0.93 -0.60 -13.28
C HIS A 27 0.24 -1.53 -14.27
N ARG A 28 0.18 -2.83 -13.99
CA ARG A 28 -0.44 -3.80 -14.89
C ARG A 28 -1.97 -3.87 -14.73
N TYR A 29 -2.48 -3.71 -13.52
CA TYR A 29 -3.88 -4.00 -13.21
C TYR A 29 -4.68 -2.79 -12.71
N CYS A 30 -4.02 -1.71 -12.30
CA CYS A 30 -4.69 -0.56 -11.72
C CYS A 30 -4.48 0.71 -12.55
N THR A 31 -5.48 1.58 -12.52
CA THR A 31 -5.47 2.92 -13.10
C THR A 31 -6.11 3.89 -12.10
N PHE A 32 -6.00 5.18 -12.38
CA PHE A 32 -6.65 6.20 -11.56
C PHE A 32 -8.18 6.00 -11.45
N GLN A 33 -8.83 5.52 -12.52
CA GLN A 33 -10.28 5.31 -12.56
C GLN A 33 -10.71 3.90 -12.13
N ARG A 34 -9.79 2.93 -12.09
CA ARG A 34 -10.07 1.55 -11.72
C ARG A 34 -8.95 0.98 -10.88
N ASN A 35 -9.23 0.68 -9.62
CA ASN A 35 -8.26 0.08 -8.70
C ASN A 35 -8.67 -1.35 -8.36
N GLU A 36 -7.68 -2.23 -8.22
CA GLU A 36 -7.88 -3.64 -7.89
C GLU A 36 -7.27 -3.96 -6.50
N PRO A 37 -7.68 -5.05 -5.84
CA PRO A 37 -7.12 -5.45 -4.54
C PRO A 37 -5.59 -5.64 -4.55
N CYS A 38 -5.02 -5.98 -5.70
CA CYS A 38 -3.58 -6.15 -5.88
C CYS A 38 -2.76 -4.85 -5.75
N ALA A 39 -3.41 -3.68 -5.62
CA ALA A 39 -2.74 -2.43 -5.26
C ALA A 39 -2.38 -2.34 -3.76
N LEU A 40 -2.92 -3.24 -2.92
CA LEU A 40 -2.73 -3.19 -1.47
C LEU A 40 -1.24 -3.17 -1.03
N PRO A 41 -0.33 -3.98 -1.60
CA PRO A 41 1.09 -3.93 -1.24
C PRO A 41 1.72 -2.55 -1.44
N ALA A 42 1.40 -1.86 -2.55
CA ALA A 42 1.89 -0.51 -2.81
C ALA A 42 1.36 0.50 -1.79
N ILE A 43 0.10 0.35 -1.33
CA ILE A 43 -0.46 1.20 -0.29
C ILE A 43 0.26 0.98 1.04
N VAL A 44 0.50 -0.28 1.42
CA VAL A 44 1.22 -0.65 2.64
C VAL A 44 2.63 -0.06 2.64
N GLU A 45 3.37 -0.23 1.55
CA GLU A 45 4.73 0.31 1.38
C GLU A 45 4.75 1.84 1.47
N MET A 46 3.81 2.54 0.82
CA MET A 46 3.72 4.01 0.91
C MET A 46 3.44 4.49 2.33
N VAL A 47 2.50 3.84 3.04
CA VAL A 47 2.16 4.19 4.43
C VAL A 47 3.36 3.94 5.35
N ALA A 48 4.01 2.79 5.22
CA ALA A 48 5.20 2.43 5.99
C ALA A 48 6.34 3.43 5.78
N ALA A 49 6.56 3.86 4.53
CA ALA A 49 7.58 4.86 4.19
C ALA A 49 7.31 6.23 4.84
N PHE A 50 6.04 6.68 4.88
CA PHE A 50 5.67 7.90 5.60
C PHE A 50 5.85 7.76 7.12
N MET A 51 5.56 6.57 7.67
CA MET A 51 5.68 6.28 9.10
C MET A 51 7.12 5.97 9.54
N LYS A 52 8.04 5.73 8.58
CA LYS A 52 9.42 5.29 8.82
C LYS A 52 9.51 3.99 9.63
N ILE A 53 8.64 3.04 9.32
CA ILE A 53 8.62 1.69 9.93
C ILE A 53 8.62 0.62 8.83
N ALA A 54 8.75 -0.65 9.20
CA ALA A 54 8.75 -1.74 8.23
C ALA A 54 7.34 -1.94 7.61
N PRO A 55 7.23 -2.24 6.31
CA PRO A 55 5.95 -2.56 5.66
C PRO A 55 5.19 -3.71 6.34
N GLU A 56 5.90 -4.69 6.88
CA GLU A 56 5.35 -5.84 7.60
C GLU A 56 4.61 -5.41 8.87
N GLU A 57 5.12 -4.40 9.58
CA GLU A 57 4.47 -3.87 10.78
C GLU A 57 3.13 -3.22 10.44
N VAL A 58 3.09 -2.42 9.37
CA VAL A 58 1.84 -1.82 8.87
C VAL A 58 0.86 -2.90 8.42
N ALA A 59 1.33 -3.89 7.66
CA ALA A 59 0.51 -4.98 7.17
C ALA A 59 -0.14 -5.77 8.31
N LEU A 60 0.64 -6.17 9.32
CA LEU A 60 0.15 -6.94 10.46
C LEU A 60 -0.81 -6.12 11.32
N ALA A 61 -0.43 -4.89 11.69
CA ALA A 61 -1.27 -4.04 12.53
C ALA A 61 -2.63 -3.76 11.87
N THR A 62 -2.63 -3.44 10.57
CA THR A 62 -3.86 -3.16 9.83
C THR A 62 -4.69 -4.43 9.60
N ALA A 63 -4.06 -5.58 9.34
CA ALA A 63 -4.75 -6.86 9.23
C ALA A 63 -5.44 -7.26 10.54
N PHE A 64 -4.75 -7.20 11.68
CA PHE A 64 -5.35 -7.50 12.99
C PHE A 64 -6.50 -6.55 13.34
N ASN A 65 -6.35 -5.26 13.01
CA ASN A 65 -7.42 -4.29 13.21
C ASN A 65 -8.64 -4.61 12.35
N ALA A 66 -8.45 -4.94 11.06
CA ALA A 66 -9.53 -5.32 10.16
C ALA A 66 -10.23 -6.60 10.64
N LEU A 67 -9.44 -7.61 11.00
CA LEU A 67 -9.89 -8.87 11.58
C LEU A 67 -10.84 -8.64 12.77
N LYS A 68 -10.41 -7.85 13.76
CA LYS A 68 -11.22 -7.49 14.94
C LYS A 68 -12.44 -6.64 14.59
N LEU A 69 -12.27 -5.61 13.77
CA LEU A 69 -13.31 -4.63 13.45
C LEU A 69 -14.45 -5.25 12.64
N PHE A 70 -14.12 -6.13 11.70
CA PHE A 70 -15.08 -6.78 10.81
C PHE A 70 -15.54 -8.16 11.30
N GLY A 71 -15.09 -8.61 12.48
CA GLY A 71 -15.51 -9.88 13.07
C GLY A 71 -15.05 -11.11 12.27
N LEU A 72 -13.87 -11.05 11.65
CA LEU A 72 -13.31 -12.11 10.81
C LEU A 72 -12.50 -13.16 11.60
N ASN A 73 -12.59 -13.13 12.93
CA ASN A 73 -11.79 -13.93 13.87
C ASN A 73 -12.52 -15.19 14.34
N GLN A 74 -13.34 -15.82 13.48
CA GLN A 74 -14.13 -17.00 13.86
C GLN A 74 -13.25 -18.19 14.24
#